data_AF-A0A1G5DL91-F1
#
_entry.id   AF-A0A1G5DL91-F1
#
_cell.length_a   1.000
_cell.length_b   1.000
_cell.length_c   1.000
_cell.angle_alpha   90.00
_cell.angle_beta   90.00
_cell.angle_gamma   90.00
#
_symmetry.space_group_name_H-M   'P 1'
#
loop_
_entity.id
_entity.type
_entity.pdbx_description
1 polymer ?
#
loop_
_entity_poly.entity_id
_entity_poly.type
_entity_poly.pdbx_seq_one_letter_code
_entity_poly.pdbx_strand_id
1 'polypeptide(L)'
;MDRDFHFFGTFMAASRAGFSGKEALTIATAAQFVDDCTEAVTHKGRPLNRNPRQVWVLAGGGYVFTPIITAVADLNTWAGASEVDETRQIWMPFHYLPGNTPSPKDPVVVRRGPAGEALDALCRPGSEAARELVNFAVDRYGELSAVDRHLALMLVGICMHVFADTYGHQDFAGSASPELNAPRLGIWRNAGTFTNKGSWKGRRWIPRKRSPKEIAWPWRVGRGPAAPLTAYSEVPMDATRVGHGHMGHLPDVSSIAYEFEPCWSDGKTDTNRNNPEVFLTCFMEMVRALRAVRAGERFSFLASDSDADEAFGLDASFFERVGRVICPTAHEACDRDLYDSGMNLAADTWFRASEERWGALVTEVIKPGLRVDMAVYDATRDAWAAQVKSAGGGEMSVREFTGLPFIKWNCAAKAVFAHLFQRLQTPGTRVKVLPFAKTSACLPSQFHLLDEIAEFWLPKGRGSGGYYYSDQVARLKLRNRALQRATSPFEIETLFFC
;
A
#
# COMPACT_ATOMS: atom_id res chain seq x y z
N MET A 1 7.36 8.88 3.87
CA MET A 1 6.67 7.58 3.77
C MET A 1 6.19 7.25 5.17
N ASP A 2 4.92 6.89 5.24
CA ASP A 2 4.17 6.90 6.48
C ASP A 2 4.33 5.60 7.26
N ARG A 3 5.34 5.58 8.14
CA ARG A 3 5.57 4.43 9.03
C ARG A 3 4.57 4.38 10.17
N ASP A 4 3.85 5.46 10.41
CA ASP A 4 2.99 5.58 11.56
C ASP A 4 1.82 4.57 11.46
N PHE A 5 1.15 4.50 10.30
CA PHE A 5 -0.02 3.66 10.16
C PHE A 5 0.31 2.30 9.53
N HIS A 6 1.12 2.28 8.47
CA HIS A 6 1.46 1.03 7.76
C HIS A 6 2.28 0.06 8.60
N PHE A 7 3.20 0.57 9.41
CA PHE A 7 3.95 -0.27 10.35
C PHE A 7 3.23 -0.37 11.70
N PHE A 8 3.11 0.72 12.46
CA PHE A 8 2.64 0.62 13.85
C PHE A 8 1.13 0.37 13.95
N GLY A 9 0.32 1.03 13.11
CA GLY A 9 -1.11 0.74 12.99
C GLY A 9 -1.36 -0.75 12.69
N THR A 10 -0.68 -1.30 11.69
CA THR A 10 -0.74 -2.74 11.36
C THR A 10 -0.29 -3.63 12.53
N PHE A 11 0.83 -3.29 13.19
CA PHE A 11 1.33 -4.04 14.33
C PHE A 11 0.28 -4.12 15.45
N MET A 12 -0.32 -2.98 15.78
CA MET A 12 -1.32 -2.86 16.84
C MET A 12 -2.61 -3.57 16.47
N ALA A 13 -3.04 -3.47 15.20
CA ALA A 13 -4.20 -4.19 14.70
C ALA A 13 -4.00 -5.72 14.77
N ALA A 14 -2.83 -6.22 14.34
CA ALA A 14 -2.48 -7.64 14.40
C ALA A 14 -2.39 -8.16 15.84
N SER A 15 -1.73 -7.39 16.71
CA SER A 15 -1.66 -7.71 18.14
C SER A 15 -3.05 -7.78 18.77
N ARG A 16 -3.94 -6.84 18.43
CA ARG A 16 -5.31 -6.81 18.94
C ARG A 16 -6.20 -7.91 18.35
N ALA A 17 -5.92 -8.35 17.13
CA ALA A 17 -6.52 -9.53 16.52
C ALA A 17 -6.03 -10.85 17.13
N GLY A 18 -5.00 -10.80 17.99
CA GLY A 18 -4.50 -11.93 18.77
C GLY A 18 -3.36 -12.71 18.10
N PHE A 19 -2.69 -12.12 17.12
CA PHE A 19 -1.38 -12.59 16.69
C PHE A 19 -0.37 -12.34 17.82
N SER A 20 0.59 -13.25 17.99
CA SER A 20 1.68 -13.02 18.95
C SER A 20 2.51 -11.81 18.51
N GLY A 21 3.18 -11.12 19.42
CA GLY A 21 3.92 -9.91 19.06
C GLY A 21 5.04 -10.14 18.02
N LYS A 22 5.61 -11.35 17.91
CA LYS A 22 6.54 -11.71 16.83
C LYS A 22 5.86 -11.82 15.46
N GLU A 23 4.64 -12.37 15.45
CA GLU A 23 3.82 -12.48 14.23
C GLU A 23 3.31 -11.11 13.82
N ALA A 24 2.81 -10.31 14.76
CA ALA A 24 2.40 -8.93 14.53
C ALA A 24 3.57 -8.09 13.98
N LEU A 25 4.79 -8.26 14.51
CA LEU A 25 5.98 -7.62 13.97
C LEU A 25 6.27 -8.07 12.53
N THR A 26 6.14 -9.36 12.23
CA THR A 26 6.32 -9.88 10.87
C THR A 26 5.31 -9.28 9.89
N ILE A 27 4.04 -9.24 10.27
CA ILE A 27 2.95 -8.65 9.48
C ILE A 27 3.23 -7.16 9.24
N ALA A 28 3.57 -6.41 10.29
CA ALA A 28 3.87 -4.98 10.21
C ALA A 28 5.12 -4.66 9.37
N THR A 29 6.20 -5.42 9.54
CA THR A 29 7.40 -5.31 8.70
C THR A 29 7.08 -5.55 7.24
N ALA A 30 6.28 -6.58 6.93
CA ALA A 30 5.90 -6.90 5.57
C ALA A 30 4.98 -5.85 4.95
N ALA A 31 4.07 -5.26 5.74
CA ALA A 31 3.23 -4.14 5.32
C ALA A 31 4.08 -2.92 4.95
N GLN A 32 4.92 -2.44 5.88
CA GLN A 32 5.79 -1.28 5.64
C GLN A 32 6.74 -1.48 4.45
N PHE A 33 7.19 -2.71 4.22
CA PHE A 33 8.12 -2.99 3.13
C PHE A 33 7.47 -2.89 1.74
N VAL A 34 6.14 -2.89 1.62
CA VAL A 34 5.46 -2.55 0.33
C VAL A 34 5.85 -1.14 -0.10
N ASP A 35 5.85 -0.25 0.87
CA ASP A 35 6.14 1.16 0.70
C ASP A 35 7.66 1.36 0.48
N ASP A 36 8.51 0.62 1.21
CA ASP A 36 9.97 0.71 1.08
C ASP A 36 10.57 -0.08 -0.11
N CYS A 37 9.85 -1.03 -0.72
CA CYS A 37 10.35 -1.85 -1.84
C CYS A 37 10.30 -1.07 -3.16
N THR A 38 11.21 -0.11 -3.24
CA THR A 38 11.41 0.79 -4.38
C THR A 38 12.53 0.28 -5.29
N GLU A 39 12.67 0.90 -6.45
CA GLU A 39 13.78 0.66 -7.35
C GLU A 39 15.15 0.96 -6.71
N ALA A 40 15.21 1.87 -5.73
CA ALA A 40 16.43 2.15 -4.99
C ALA A 40 16.86 0.98 -4.08
N VAL A 41 15.93 0.13 -3.67
CA VAL A 41 16.19 -1.11 -2.93
C VAL A 41 16.60 -2.23 -3.87
N THR A 42 15.92 -2.37 -5.02
CA THR A 42 16.06 -3.53 -5.91
C THR A 42 17.12 -3.36 -7.02
N HIS A 43 17.57 -2.15 -7.33
CA HIS A 43 18.55 -1.89 -8.39
C HIS A 43 19.90 -1.33 -7.88
N LYS A 44 20.94 -1.56 -8.69
CA LYS A 44 22.27 -0.95 -8.56
C LYS A 44 22.36 0.20 -9.58
N GLY A 45 22.60 1.43 -9.12
CA GLY A 45 22.76 2.61 -9.99
C GLY A 45 21.49 3.46 -10.11
N ARG A 46 21.44 4.37 -11.10
CA ARG A 46 20.30 5.30 -11.28
C ARG A 46 19.06 4.56 -11.83
N PRO A 47 17.85 4.81 -11.30
CA PRO A 47 16.58 4.17 -11.66
C PRO A 47 16.30 4.01 -13.16
N LEU A 48 16.55 5.07 -13.93
CA LEU A 48 16.20 5.15 -15.35
C LEU A 48 17.31 4.74 -16.31
N ASN A 49 18.50 4.41 -15.81
CA ASN A 49 19.54 3.87 -16.69
C ASN A 49 19.21 2.41 -17.01
N ARG A 50 19.52 1.99 -18.25
CA ARG A 50 19.43 0.58 -18.73
C ARG A 50 20.43 -0.34 -18.00
N ASN A 51 20.48 -0.29 -16.68
CA ASN A 51 21.20 -1.26 -15.89
C ASN A 51 20.34 -2.52 -15.80
N PRO A 52 20.92 -3.71 -16.10
CA PRO A 52 20.18 -4.96 -15.99
C PRO A 52 19.62 -5.11 -14.57
N ARG A 53 18.38 -5.61 -14.47
CA ARG A 53 17.80 -6.00 -13.18
C ARG A 53 18.76 -6.92 -12.45
N GLN A 54 18.72 -6.85 -11.12
CA GLN A 54 19.37 -7.87 -10.31
C GLN A 54 18.58 -9.15 -10.48
N VAL A 55 19.24 -10.12 -11.10
CA VAL A 55 18.72 -11.44 -11.39
C VAL A 55 19.48 -12.44 -10.53
N TRP A 56 18.72 -13.28 -9.84
CA TRP A 56 19.26 -14.40 -9.09
C TRP A 56 19.20 -15.65 -9.96
N VAL A 57 20.30 -16.39 -10.03
CA VAL A 57 20.38 -17.65 -10.78
C VAL A 57 20.55 -18.81 -9.80
N LEU A 58 19.62 -19.77 -9.83
CA LEU A 58 19.74 -20.97 -9.00
C LEU A 58 20.84 -21.90 -9.55
N ALA A 59 21.54 -22.58 -8.65
CA ALA A 59 22.65 -23.47 -8.97
C ALA A 59 22.26 -24.51 -10.04
N GLY A 60 23.11 -24.66 -11.06
CA GLY A 60 22.81 -25.47 -12.25
C GLY A 60 22.11 -24.69 -13.39
N GLY A 61 22.08 -23.36 -13.33
CA GLY A 61 21.63 -22.47 -14.41
C GLY A 61 20.14 -22.52 -14.75
N GLY A 62 19.34 -23.17 -13.89
CA GLY A 62 17.98 -23.59 -14.21
C GLY A 62 16.90 -22.51 -14.12
N TYR A 63 17.09 -21.53 -13.24
CA TYR A 63 16.02 -20.61 -12.84
C TYR A 63 16.57 -19.21 -12.61
N VAL A 64 15.79 -18.23 -13.06
CA VAL A 64 16.03 -16.79 -12.90
C VAL A 64 14.95 -16.24 -11.99
N PHE A 65 15.35 -15.52 -10.95
CA PHE A 65 14.43 -14.76 -10.12
C PHE A 65 14.73 -13.27 -10.19
N THR A 66 13.66 -12.51 -10.41
CA THR A 66 13.68 -11.06 -10.53
C THR A 66 12.80 -10.46 -9.41
N PRO A 67 13.34 -9.56 -8.56
CA PRO A 67 12.52 -8.92 -7.52
C PRO A 67 11.43 -8.00 -8.09
N ILE A 68 10.21 -8.10 -7.55
CA ILE A 68 9.15 -7.11 -7.76
C ILE A 68 9.48 -5.78 -7.08
N ILE A 69 8.96 -4.68 -7.64
CA ILE A 69 8.92 -3.33 -7.06
C ILE A 69 7.47 -2.99 -6.77
N THR A 70 7.21 -2.41 -5.60
CA THR A 70 5.84 -2.10 -5.15
C THR A 70 5.61 -0.62 -4.88
N ALA A 71 6.68 0.19 -4.82
CA ALA A 71 6.62 1.65 -4.69
C ALA A 71 7.74 2.31 -5.52
N VAL A 72 7.73 3.65 -5.62
CA VAL A 72 8.82 4.40 -6.28
C VAL A 72 9.55 5.29 -5.28
N ALA A 73 10.87 5.39 -5.41
CA ALA A 73 11.68 6.16 -4.46
C ALA A 73 11.52 7.68 -4.60
N ASP A 74 11.32 8.16 -5.84
CA ASP A 74 11.19 9.58 -6.15
C ASP A 74 10.31 9.79 -7.39
N LEU A 75 9.12 10.38 -7.21
CA LEU A 75 8.20 10.70 -8.29
C LEU A 75 8.82 11.58 -9.38
N ASN A 76 9.84 12.40 -9.07
CA ASN A 76 10.51 13.26 -10.06
C ASN A 76 11.33 12.44 -11.04
N THR A 77 12.01 11.42 -10.53
CA THR A 77 12.74 10.47 -11.33
C THR A 77 11.79 9.68 -12.24
N TRP A 78 10.51 9.59 -11.89
CA TRP A 78 9.47 8.92 -12.67
C TRP A 78 8.54 9.88 -13.43
N ALA A 79 8.83 11.18 -13.48
CA ALA A 79 7.95 12.17 -14.11
C ALA A 79 7.80 11.97 -15.63
N GLY A 80 8.88 11.58 -16.33
CA GLY A 80 8.81 11.22 -17.75
C GLY A 80 8.19 9.84 -18.01
N ALA A 81 7.94 9.09 -16.93
CA ALA A 81 7.34 7.77 -16.88
C ALA A 81 5.89 7.79 -16.34
N SER A 82 5.39 8.93 -15.86
CA SER A 82 4.08 8.99 -15.20
C SER A 82 2.93 8.83 -16.19
N GLU A 83 3.15 9.15 -17.46
CA GLU A 83 2.18 8.92 -18.55
C GLU A 83 2.18 7.48 -19.08
N VAL A 84 3.12 6.61 -18.66
CA VAL A 84 3.19 5.21 -19.12
C VAL A 84 2.56 4.23 -18.12
N ASP A 85 2.03 3.14 -18.67
CA ASP A 85 1.31 2.07 -17.96
C ASP A 85 2.10 1.39 -16.83
N GLU A 86 3.39 1.64 -16.70
CA GLU A 86 4.27 1.03 -15.70
C GLU A 86 3.98 1.54 -14.28
N THR A 87 3.75 2.84 -14.12
CA THR A 87 3.34 3.40 -12.82
C THR A 87 1.96 2.87 -12.41
N ARG A 88 1.06 2.61 -13.36
CA ARG A 88 -0.24 1.97 -13.10
C ARG A 88 -0.07 0.54 -12.57
N GLN A 89 0.88 -0.23 -13.12
CA GLN A 89 1.16 -1.59 -12.67
C GLN A 89 1.70 -1.64 -11.23
N ILE A 90 2.37 -0.60 -10.76
CA ILE A 90 2.89 -0.50 -9.39
C ILE A 90 1.82 0.06 -8.45
N TRP A 91 1.30 1.25 -8.75
CA TRP A 91 0.44 2.00 -7.84
C TRP A 91 -0.98 1.44 -7.72
N MET A 92 -1.61 1.01 -8.81
CA MET A 92 -3.00 0.51 -8.73
C MET A 92 -3.15 -0.74 -7.86
N PRO A 93 -2.31 -1.78 -7.96
CA PRO A 93 -2.48 -2.96 -7.11
C PRO A 93 -2.04 -2.72 -5.66
N PHE A 94 -1.00 -1.93 -5.40
CA PHE A 94 -0.44 -1.83 -4.05
C PHE A 94 -0.94 -0.62 -3.23
N HIS A 95 -1.34 0.47 -3.88
CA HIS A 95 -1.65 1.74 -3.20
C HIS A 95 -3.00 2.36 -3.59
N TYR A 96 -3.53 2.06 -4.77
CA TYR A 96 -4.78 2.67 -5.25
C TYR A 96 -5.72 1.61 -5.81
N LEU A 97 -6.03 0.61 -4.99
CA LEU A 97 -6.86 -0.53 -5.37
C LEU A 97 -8.22 -0.05 -5.91
N PRO A 98 -8.52 -0.22 -7.22
CA PRO A 98 -9.78 0.22 -7.79
C PRO A 98 -10.97 -0.46 -7.13
N GLY A 99 -11.90 0.34 -6.61
CA GLY A 99 -12.99 -0.16 -5.78
C GLY A 99 -14.32 0.56 -5.98
N ASN A 100 -14.44 1.49 -6.92
CA ASN A 100 -15.61 2.36 -7.09
C ASN A 100 -16.76 1.73 -7.88
N THR A 101 -16.97 0.43 -7.70
CA THR A 101 -18.07 -0.31 -8.34
C THR A 101 -19.19 -0.56 -7.34
N PRO A 102 -20.47 -0.34 -7.69
CA PRO A 102 -21.59 -0.66 -6.81
C PRO A 102 -21.58 -2.13 -6.39
N SER A 103 -21.84 -2.39 -5.12
CA SER A 103 -21.99 -3.75 -4.57
C SER A 103 -23.21 -3.81 -3.65
N PRO A 104 -24.07 -4.84 -3.75
CA PRO A 104 -25.19 -5.02 -2.83
C PRO A 104 -24.75 -5.54 -1.46
N LYS A 105 -23.52 -6.07 -1.34
CA LYS A 105 -22.98 -6.66 -0.11
C LYS A 105 -22.07 -5.71 0.66
N ASP A 106 -21.57 -4.68 0.00
CA ASP A 106 -20.47 -3.88 0.51
C ASP A 106 -20.90 -2.40 0.64
N PRO A 107 -20.52 -1.71 1.73
CA PRO A 107 -20.98 -0.36 2.04
C PRO A 107 -20.28 0.74 1.22
N VAL A 108 -19.85 0.42 -0.01
CA VAL A 108 -19.10 1.33 -0.87
C VAL A 108 -19.94 2.53 -1.28
N VAL A 109 -19.46 3.73 -0.94
CA VAL A 109 -20.01 4.97 -1.49
C VAL A 109 -19.46 5.18 -2.89
N VAL A 110 -20.33 5.08 -3.89
CA VAL A 110 -19.97 5.18 -5.31
C VAL A 110 -19.87 6.64 -5.74
N ARG A 111 -18.73 7.02 -6.33
CA ARG A 111 -18.49 8.34 -6.92
C ARG A 111 -18.84 8.33 -8.40
N ARG A 112 -19.37 9.45 -8.89
CA ARG A 112 -19.71 9.67 -10.31
C ARG A 112 -19.16 11.00 -10.78
N GLY A 113 -18.87 11.06 -12.07
CA GLY A 113 -18.45 12.29 -12.71
C GLY A 113 -19.60 13.28 -12.93
N PRO A 114 -19.32 14.49 -13.42
CA PRO A 114 -20.33 15.54 -13.59
C PRO A 114 -21.47 15.18 -14.55
N ALA A 115 -21.22 14.30 -15.52
CA ALA A 115 -22.23 13.79 -16.45
C ALA A 115 -22.87 12.47 -15.98
N GLY A 116 -22.60 12.04 -14.74
CA GLY A 116 -23.09 10.79 -14.16
C GLY A 116 -22.30 9.55 -14.58
N GLU A 117 -21.20 9.73 -15.31
CA GLU A 117 -20.31 8.66 -15.76
C GLU A 117 -19.67 7.92 -14.58
N ALA A 118 -19.37 6.64 -14.80
CA ALA A 118 -18.74 5.80 -13.79
C ALA A 118 -17.24 6.12 -13.69
N LEU A 119 -16.74 6.18 -12.46
CA LEU A 119 -15.33 6.45 -12.16
C LEU A 119 -14.68 5.19 -11.57
N ASP A 120 -14.77 4.07 -12.29
CA ASP A 120 -14.49 2.73 -11.76
C ASP A 120 -13.03 2.56 -11.23
N ALA A 121 -12.10 3.39 -11.71
CA ALA A 121 -10.69 3.38 -11.32
C ALA A 121 -10.38 4.03 -9.95
N LEU A 122 -11.36 4.72 -9.34
CA LEU A 122 -11.14 5.35 -8.04
C LEU A 122 -10.98 4.28 -6.94
N CYS A 123 -9.99 4.51 -6.10
CA CYS A 123 -9.75 3.76 -4.88
C CYS A 123 -10.87 4.06 -3.88
N ARG A 124 -11.50 3.03 -3.31
CA ARG A 124 -12.60 3.18 -2.36
C ARG A 124 -12.53 2.15 -1.22
N PRO A 125 -12.72 2.58 0.04
CA PRO A 125 -12.87 1.66 1.17
C PRO A 125 -14.26 1.03 1.10
N GLY A 126 -14.44 -0.06 1.86
CA GLY A 126 -15.73 -0.76 1.89
C GLY A 126 -16.12 -1.35 0.52
N SER A 127 -15.15 -1.56 -0.38
CA SER A 127 -15.38 -2.09 -1.72
C SER A 127 -15.28 -3.61 -1.77
N GLU A 128 -15.93 -4.23 -2.75
CA GLU A 128 -15.74 -5.66 -3.03
C GLU A 128 -14.26 -6.00 -3.27
N ALA A 129 -13.46 -5.05 -3.79
CA ALA A 129 -12.03 -5.21 -3.99
C ALA A 129 -11.28 -5.41 -2.68
N ALA A 130 -11.50 -4.52 -1.73
CA ALA A 130 -10.92 -4.64 -0.40
C ALA A 130 -11.41 -5.91 0.32
N ARG A 131 -12.70 -6.28 0.22
CA ARG A 131 -13.22 -7.50 0.86
C ARG A 131 -12.59 -8.78 0.29
N GLU A 132 -12.50 -8.89 -1.04
CA GLU A 132 -11.90 -10.08 -1.67
C GLU A 132 -10.40 -10.17 -1.42
N LEU A 133 -9.69 -9.04 -1.33
CA LEU A 133 -8.28 -9.03 -0.93
C LEU A 133 -8.09 -9.62 0.49
N VAL A 134 -8.95 -9.26 1.45
CA VAL A 134 -8.91 -9.84 2.79
C VAL A 134 -9.25 -11.34 2.75
N ASN A 135 -10.27 -11.73 1.97
CA ASN A 135 -10.63 -13.14 1.83
C ASN A 135 -9.54 -13.97 1.14
N PHE A 136 -8.80 -13.39 0.19
CA PHE A 136 -7.60 -13.98 -0.37
C PHE A 136 -6.54 -14.19 0.72
N ALA A 137 -6.33 -13.21 1.61
CA ALA A 137 -5.42 -13.37 2.75
C ALA A 137 -5.89 -14.47 3.72
N VAL A 138 -7.20 -14.61 3.96
CA VAL A 138 -7.78 -15.70 4.78
C VAL A 138 -7.43 -17.07 4.18
N ASP A 139 -7.77 -17.27 2.90
CA ASP A 139 -7.58 -18.53 2.20
C ASP A 139 -6.08 -18.90 2.17
N ARG A 140 -5.23 -17.94 1.79
CA ARG A 140 -3.77 -18.15 1.69
C ARG A 140 -3.10 -18.33 3.04
N TYR A 141 -3.52 -17.60 4.07
CA TYR A 141 -2.96 -17.79 5.42
C TYR A 141 -3.21 -19.21 5.92
N GLY A 142 -4.41 -19.76 5.71
CA GLY A 142 -4.75 -21.12 6.09
C GLY A 142 -3.89 -22.17 5.36
N GLU A 143 -3.73 -22.01 4.04
CA GLU A 143 -2.93 -22.93 3.21
C GLU A 143 -1.42 -22.86 3.52
N LEU A 144 -0.87 -21.65 3.58
CA LEU A 144 0.56 -21.42 3.70
C LEU A 144 1.08 -21.63 5.12
N SER A 145 0.26 -21.41 6.15
CA SER A 145 0.71 -21.51 7.56
C SER A 145 1.23 -22.90 7.94
N ALA A 146 0.76 -23.95 7.27
CA ALA A 146 1.22 -25.32 7.49
C ALA A 146 2.60 -25.60 6.86
N VAL A 147 2.99 -24.82 5.85
CA VAL A 147 4.21 -25.05 5.06
C VAL A 147 5.28 -24.02 5.42
N ASP A 148 4.92 -22.75 5.35
CA ASP A 148 5.79 -21.63 5.73
C ASP A 148 4.97 -20.52 6.39
N ARG A 149 4.90 -20.58 7.71
CA ARG A 149 4.20 -19.58 8.53
C ARG A 149 4.77 -18.17 8.32
N HIS A 150 6.06 -18.03 8.04
CA HIS A 150 6.66 -16.71 7.85
C HIS A 150 6.18 -16.07 6.55
N LEU A 151 6.15 -16.84 5.46
CA LEU A 151 5.59 -16.43 4.17
C LEU A 151 4.10 -16.07 4.30
N ALA A 152 3.32 -16.89 5.02
CA ALA A 152 1.91 -16.65 5.26
C ALA A 152 1.68 -15.29 5.94
N LEU A 153 2.46 -14.98 6.98
CA LEU A 153 2.38 -13.70 7.71
C LEU A 153 2.82 -12.51 6.85
N MET A 154 3.83 -12.69 6.00
CA MET A 154 4.25 -11.64 5.06
C MET A 154 3.14 -11.31 4.05
N LEU A 155 2.47 -12.33 3.50
CA LEU A 155 1.33 -12.15 2.61
C LEU A 155 0.19 -11.39 3.30
N VAL A 156 -0.13 -11.75 4.55
CA VAL A 156 -1.14 -11.03 5.34
C VAL A 156 -0.73 -9.56 5.53
N GLY A 157 0.53 -9.27 5.83
CA GLY A 157 1.05 -7.91 5.96
C GLY A 157 0.89 -7.09 4.69
N ILE A 158 1.27 -7.65 3.54
CA ILE A 158 1.12 -6.99 2.23
C ILE A 158 -0.37 -6.72 1.93
N CYS A 159 -1.27 -7.68 2.17
CA CYS A 159 -2.70 -7.45 2.01
C CYS A 159 -3.23 -6.35 2.93
N MET A 160 -2.75 -6.27 4.19
CA MET A 160 -3.16 -5.21 5.13
C MET A 160 -2.66 -3.82 4.72
N HIS A 161 -1.48 -3.72 4.12
CA HIS A 161 -1.00 -2.49 3.51
C HIS A 161 -1.99 -1.98 2.45
N VAL A 162 -2.26 -2.80 1.43
CA VAL A 162 -3.17 -2.44 0.33
C VAL A 162 -4.59 -2.13 0.85
N PHE A 163 -5.05 -2.89 1.85
CA PHE A 163 -6.34 -2.63 2.50
C PHE A 163 -6.38 -1.27 3.19
N ALA A 164 -5.35 -0.90 3.95
CA ALA A 164 -5.26 0.39 4.63
C ALA A 164 -5.24 1.57 3.64
N ASP A 165 -4.51 1.41 2.53
CA ASP A 165 -4.46 2.39 1.45
C ASP A 165 -5.82 2.65 0.79
N THR A 166 -6.76 1.71 0.87
CA THR A 166 -8.14 1.97 0.41
C THR A 166 -8.86 3.07 1.21
N TYR A 167 -8.43 3.33 2.44
CA TYR A 167 -8.96 4.38 3.32
C TYR A 167 -8.14 5.67 3.18
N GLY A 168 -6.81 5.57 3.27
CA GLY A 168 -5.90 6.72 3.15
C GLY A 168 -6.03 7.39 1.80
N HIS A 169 -5.97 6.61 0.72
CA HIS A 169 -5.98 7.09 -0.67
C HIS A 169 -7.36 7.03 -1.34
N GLN A 170 -8.45 6.91 -0.57
CA GLN A 170 -9.80 6.95 -1.15
C GLN A 170 -9.99 8.21 -2.01
N ASP A 171 -10.79 8.09 -3.06
CA ASP A 171 -11.11 9.15 -4.01
C ASP A 171 -9.95 9.58 -4.96
N PHE A 172 -8.84 8.84 -4.96
CA PHE A 172 -7.74 8.95 -5.94
C PHE A 172 -7.59 7.66 -6.75
N ALA A 173 -6.85 7.73 -7.86
CA ALA A 173 -6.54 6.59 -8.73
C ALA A 173 -5.03 6.50 -8.99
N GLY A 174 -4.51 5.27 -9.07
CA GLY A 174 -3.09 4.98 -9.35
C GLY A 174 -2.65 5.25 -10.79
N SER A 175 -3.53 5.82 -11.62
CA SER A 175 -3.26 6.24 -12.99
C SER A 175 -3.02 7.74 -13.08
N ALA A 176 -2.08 8.20 -13.91
CA ALA A 176 -1.98 9.61 -14.25
C ALA A 176 -3.27 10.10 -14.94
N SER A 177 -4.04 10.92 -14.24
CA SER A 177 -5.24 11.60 -14.77
C SER A 177 -5.57 12.82 -13.91
N PRO A 178 -5.45 14.05 -14.45
CA PRO A 178 -5.92 15.25 -13.78
C PRO A 178 -7.42 15.19 -13.44
N GLU A 179 -8.22 14.54 -14.28
CA GLU A 179 -9.67 14.40 -14.10
C GLU A 179 -9.98 13.60 -12.84
N LEU A 180 -9.23 12.52 -12.59
CA LEU A 180 -9.42 11.64 -11.43
C LEU A 180 -8.71 12.14 -10.17
N ASN A 181 -7.54 12.79 -10.31
CA ASN A 181 -6.63 13.02 -9.18
C ASN A 181 -6.44 14.49 -8.80
N ALA A 182 -6.73 15.43 -9.70
CA ALA A 182 -6.46 16.84 -9.42
C ALA A 182 -7.62 17.52 -8.68
N PRO A 183 -7.31 18.49 -7.79
CA PRO A 183 -8.31 19.43 -7.29
C PRO A 183 -8.70 20.43 -8.38
N ARG A 184 -10.02 20.70 -8.53
CA ARG A 184 -10.62 21.53 -9.59
C ARG A 184 -10.01 22.92 -9.72
N LEU A 185 -9.81 23.61 -8.60
CA LEU A 185 -9.29 24.99 -8.58
C LEU A 185 -7.83 25.08 -8.13
N GLY A 186 -7.14 23.93 -7.98
CA GLY A 186 -5.89 23.85 -7.24
C GLY A 186 -6.10 24.01 -5.73
N ILE A 187 -5.21 23.42 -4.92
CA ILE A 187 -5.32 23.46 -3.46
C ILE A 187 -5.26 24.89 -2.88
N TRP A 188 -4.72 25.85 -3.64
CA TRP A 188 -4.56 27.26 -3.28
C TRP A 188 -5.85 28.09 -3.38
N ARG A 189 -6.74 27.72 -4.30
CA ARG A 189 -8.00 28.45 -4.56
C ARG A 189 -9.22 27.70 -4.06
N ASN A 190 -9.09 26.40 -3.84
CA ASN A 190 -9.94 25.73 -2.87
C ASN A 190 -9.56 26.26 -1.50
N ALA A 191 -10.28 27.27 -1.02
CA ALA A 191 -10.25 27.70 0.37
C ALA A 191 -10.89 26.64 1.28
N GLY A 192 -10.57 25.36 1.05
CA GLY A 192 -11.03 24.24 1.86
C GLY A 192 -10.63 24.49 3.29
N THR A 193 -11.53 24.17 4.22
CA THR A 193 -11.23 24.30 5.63
C THR A 193 -10.42 23.09 6.07
N PHE A 194 -9.13 23.30 6.34
CA PHE A 194 -8.26 22.32 6.96
C PHE A 194 -8.22 22.54 8.47
N THR A 195 -8.25 21.47 9.27
CA THR A 195 -8.08 21.57 10.72
C THR A 195 -7.55 20.27 11.31
N ASN A 196 -6.61 20.40 12.23
CA ASN A 196 -6.20 19.35 13.16
C ASN A 196 -6.81 19.57 14.57
N LYS A 197 -7.67 20.60 14.73
CA LYS A 197 -8.34 20.93 15.98
C LYS A 197 -9.75 20.36 15.98
N GLY A 198 -10.02 19.51 16.95
CA GLY A 198 -11.32 18.88 17.15
C GLY A 198 -11.34 18.06 18.42
N SER A 199 -12.39 17.28 18.59
CA SER A 199 -12.58 16.42 19.75
C SER A 199 -13.28 15.12 19.36
N TRP A 200 -12.82 14.02 19.95
CA TRP A 200 -13.49 12.73 19.86
C TRP A 200 -14.80 12.72 20.64
N LYS A 201 -15.84 12.14 20.05
CA LYS A 201 -17.09 11.76 20.71
C LYS A 201 -17.40 10.32 20.32
N GLY A 202 -16.98 9.37 21.16
CA GLY A 202 -16.91 7.96 20.78
C GLY A 202 -15.96 7.79 19.58
N ARG A 203 -16.39 7.04 18.56
CA ARG A 203 -15.62 6.83 17.33
C ARG A 203 -15.62 8.00 16.34
N ARG A 204 -16.43 9.04 16.58
CA ARG A 204 -16.54 10.19 15.66
C ARG A 204 -15.58 11.29 16.11
N TRP A 205 -14.81 11.82 15.18
CA TRP A 205 -14.01 13.01 15.43
C TRP A 205 -14.74 14.24 14.93
N ILE A 206 -15.05 15.17 15.84
CA ILE A 206 -15.79 16.38 15.50
C ILE A 206 -14.79 17.53 15.33
N PRO A 207 -14.64 18.08 14.11
CA PRO A 207 -13.80 19.26 13.89
C PRO A 207 -14.33 20.47 14.68
N ARG A 208 -13.44 21.24 15.32
CA ARG A 208 -13.83 22.47 16.03
C ARG A 208 -14.26 23.55 15.02
N LYS A 209 -15.36 24.26 15.30
CA LYS A 209 -15.90 25.30 14.41
C LYS A 209 -14.93 26.47 14.24
N ARG A 210 -14.34 26.53 13.03
CA ARG A 210 -13.83 27.65 12.21
C ARG A 210 -13.57 28.99 12.92
N SER A 211 -12.30 29.36 13.07
CA SER A 211 -11.90 30.77 12.93
C SER A 211 -10.96 30.94 11.73
N PRO A 212 -11.06 32.03 10.94
CA PRO A 212 -10.15 32.31 9.82
C PRO A 212 -8.66 32.41 10.20
N LYS A 213 -8.36 32.52 11.51
CA LYS A 213 -7.00 32.51 12.08
C LYS A 213 -6.45 31.10 12.27
N GLU A 214 -7.30 30.08 12.25
CA GLU A 214 -6.94 28.66 12.38
C GLU A 214 -6.89 27.95 11.01
N ILE A 215 -7.28 28.66 9.94
CA ILE A 215 -7.00 28.28 8.56
C ILE A 215 -5.51 28.57 8.31
N ALA A 216 -4.69 27.53 8.29
CA ALA A 216 -3.32 27.67 7.79
C ALA A 216 -3.42 27.89 6.28
N TRP A 217 -3.27 29.15 5.87
CA TRP A 217 -3.34 29.49 4.47
C TRP A 217 -2.03 29.10 3.77
N PRO A 218 -2.10 28.33 2.66
CA PRO A 218 -0.92 27.86 1.95
C PRO A 218 0.08 28.96 1.55
N TRP A 219 -0.36 30.21 1.34
CA TRP A 219 0.53 31.31 0.90
C TRP A 219 1.55 31.82 1.93
N ARG A 220 1.48 31.38 3.20
CA ARG A 220 2.51 31.68 4.21
C ARG A 220 3.62 30.62 4.25
N VAL A 221 3.48 29.55 3.47
CA VAL A 221 4.50 28.52 3.30
C VAL A 221 5.62 29.09 2.41
N GLY A 222 6.80 29.25 2.99
CA GLY A 222 7.97 29.79 2.29
C GLY A 222 8.43 28.92 1.12
N ARG A 223 9.09 29.56 0.15
CA ARG A 223 9.80 28.95 -0.98
C ARG A 223 11.09 28.26 -0.50
N GLY A 224 10.96 27.18 0.26
CA GLY A 224 12.08 26.41 0.79
C GLY A 224 12.10 24.98 0.23
N PRO A 225 13.29 24.37 0.04
CA PRO A 225 13.43 23.01 -0.51
C PRO A 225 12.99 21.88 0.45
N ALA A 226 12.47 22.20 1.64
CA ALA A 226 11.84 21.27 2.57
C ALA A 226 10.33 21.60 2.65
N ALA A 227 9.54 20.98 1.77
CA ALA A 227 8.15 21.33 1.51
C ALA A 227 7.20 20.98 2.69
N PRO A 228 6.07 21.71 2.86
CA PRO A 228 5.08 21.45 3.92
C PRO A 228 4.25 20.17 3.67
N LEU A 229 3.36 19.84 4.60
CA LEU A 229 2.34 18.76 4.50
C LEU A 229 1.50 18.77 3.20
N THR A 230 1.48 19.89 2.49
CA THR A 230 0.89 20.03 1.15
C THR A 230 2.03 20.05 0.13
N ALA A 231 1.99 19.20 -0.89
CA ALA A 231 3.08 19.19 -1.87
C ALA A 231 3.04 20.49 -2.69
N TYR A 232 3.90 21.45 -2.29
CA TYR A 232 4.66 22.22 -3.27
C TYR A 232 5.69 21.25 -3.82
N SER A 233 5.38 20.65 -4.96
CA SER A 233 6.42 20.04 -5.75
C SER A 233 6.56 20.96 -6.97
N GLU A 234 7.76 21.53 -7.18
CA GLU A 234 8.13 22.24 -8.43
C GLU A 234 8.21 21.27 -9.62
N VAL A 235 7.54 20.13 -9.50
CA VAL A 235 7.65 18.97 -10.37
C VAL A 235 6.82 19.26 -11.59
N PRO A 236 7.26 18.81 -12.78
CA PRO A 236 6.45 18.92 -13.98
C PRO A 236 5.02 18.47 -13.68
N MET A 237 4.05 19.26 -14.12
CA MET A 237 2.60 19.08 -13.90
C MET A 237 2.07 17.69 -14.29
N ASP A 238 2.89 16.83 -14.88
CA ASP A 238 2.56 15.50 -15.40
C ASP A 238 2.78 14.39 -14.36
N ALA A 239 3.77 14.49 -13.45
CA ALA A 239 4.03 13.47 -12.42
C ALA A 239 3.02 13.55 -11.26
N THR A 240 2.60 14.77 -10.94
CA THR A 240 1.63 15.06 -9.87
C THR A 240 0.19 14.68 -10.23
N ARG A 241 -0.03 14.15 -11.44
CA ARG A 241 -1.31 13.63 -11.93
C ARG A 241 -1.60 12.20 -11.48
N VAL A 242 -0.62 11.51 -10.89
CA VAL A 242 -0.78 10.16 -10.36
C VAL A 242 -1.18 10.24 -8.89
N GLY A 243 -2.19 9.46 -8.50
CA GLY A 243 -2.60 9.33 -7.11
C GLY A 243 -2.91 10.67 -6.46
N HIS A 244 -2.49 10.86 -5.22
CA HIS A 244 -2.69 12.12 -4.49
C HIS A 244 -1.56 13.14 -4.68
N GLY A 245 -0.75 13.05 -5.75
CA GLY A 245 0.42 13.90 -5.96
C GLY A 245 0.18 15.40 -5.81
N HIS A 246 -0.95 15.93 -6.31
CA HIS A 246 -1.34 17.35 -6.11
C HIS A 246 -1.75 17.71 -4.68
N MET A 247 -2.13 16.73 -3.87
CA MET A 247 -2.54 16.92 -2.48
C MET A 247 -1.36 16.74 -1.49
N GLY A 248 -0.21 16.26 -1.96
CA GLY A 248 0.94 15.92 -1.11
C GLY A 248 0.58 14.94 -0.03
N HIS A 249 1.09 15.11 1.18
CA HIS A 249 0.89 14.17 2.28
C HIS A 249 -0.45 14.29 3.00
N LEU A 250 -1.35 15.18 2.57
CA LEU A 250 -2.63 15.35 3.26
C LEU A 250 -3.45 14.06 3.42
N PRO A 251 -3.55 13.17 2.43
CA PRO A 251 -4.28 11.91 2.62
C PRO A 251 -3.62 10.95 3.61
N ASP A 252 -2.30 11.08 3.81
CA ASP A 252 -1.49 10.23 4.68
C ASP A 252 -1.56 10.70 6.14
N VAL A 253 -1.76 12.00 6.36
CA VAL A 253 -1.78 12.57 7.72
C VAL A 253 -3.06 12.15 8.45
N SER A 254 -2.96 11.25 9.41
CA SER A 254 -4.12 10.67 10.10
C SER A 254 -4.92 11.66 10.96
N SER A 255 -4.33 12.79 11.36
CA SER A 255 -4.92 13.75 12.31
C SER A 255 -5.64 14.96 11.67
N ILE A 256 -5.67 15.05 10.35
CA ILE A 256 -6.19 16.23 9.65
C ILE A 256 -7.57 15.98 9.04
N ALA A 257 -8.48 16.92 9.25
CA ALA A 257 -9.69 17.01 8.45
C ALA A 257 -9.56 18.14 7.43
N TYR A 258 -10.01 17.90 6.20
CA TYR A 258 -9.91 18.85 5.11
C TYR A 258 -11.03 18.70 4.09
N GLU A 259 -11.28 19.78 3.37
CA GLU A 259 -12.19 19.80 2.23
C GLU A 259 -11.35 19.99 0.96
N PHE A 260 -11.60 19.16 -0.05
CA PHE A 260 -11.05 19.38 -1.38
C PHE A 260 -12.12 19.10 -2.42
N GLU A 261 -12.16 19.91 -3.48
CA GLU A 261 -13.07 19.68 -4.60
C GLU A 261 -12.27 19.02 -5.74
N PRO A 262 -12.42 17.71 -5.98
CA PRO A 262 -11.76 17.04 -7.10
C PRO A 262 -12.39 17.43 -8.44
N CYS A 263 -11.60 17.37 -9.51
CA CYS A 263 -12.06 17.67 -10.87
C CYS A 263 -13.30 16.87 -11.27
N TRP A 264 -13.33 15.57 -10.93
CA TRP A 264 -14.44 14.67 -11.21
C TRP A 264 -15.70 14.94 -10.38
N SER A 265 -15.65 15.77 -9.33
CA SER A 265 -16.82 16.01 -8.48
C SER A 265 -18.00 16.58 -9.27
N ASP A 266 -19.20 16.04 -9.05
CA ASP A 266 -20.44 16.57 -9.60
C ASP A 266 -20.95 17.84 -8.86
N GLY A 267 -20.19 18.31 -7.86
CA GLY A 267 -20.55 19.45 -7.01
C GLY A 267 -21.64 19.16 -5.98
N LYS A 268 -22.15 17.92 -5.93
CA LYS A 268 -23.15 17.45 -4.93
C LYS A 268 -22.56 16.45 -3.97
N THR A 269 -21.56 15.72 -4.42
CA THR A 269 -20.85 14.70 -3.69
C THR A 269 -20.11 15.30 -2.50
N ASP A 270 -20.27 14.71 -1.31
CA ASP A 270 -19.47 15.08 -0.14
C ASP A 270 -18.01 14.65 -0.34
N THR A 271 -17.14 15.64 -0.42
CA THR A 271 -15.69 15.49 -0.59
C THR A 271 -14.92 15.95 0.65
N ASN A 272 -15.61 16.15 1.78
CA ASN A 272 -14.97 16.35 3.06
C ASN A 272 -14.23 15.08 3.48
N ARG A 273 -12.97 15.24 3.86
CA ARG A 273 -12.12 14.20 4.42
C ARG A 273 -11.95 14.46 5.90
N ASN A 274 -12.37 13.50 6.70
CA ASN A 274 -12.11 13.47 8.14
C ASN A 274 -11.12 12.34 8.41
N ASN A 275 -9.82 12.56 8.16
CA ASN A 275 -8.84 11.49 8.31
C ASN A 275 -8.84 10.87 9.72
N PRO A 276 -9.02 11.62 10.83
CA PRO A 276 -9.10 10.99 12.15
C PRO A 276 -10.11 9.85 12.18
N GLU A 277 -11.32 10.12 11.71
CA GLU A 277 -12.40 9.12 11.67
C GLU A 277 -12.15 8.02 10.65
N VAL A 278 -11.62 8.36 9.46
CA VAL A 278 -11.28 7.41 8.39
C VAL A 278 -10.22 6.41 8.86
N PHE A 279 -9.15 6.89 9.49
CA PHE A 279 -8.06 6.04 9.98
C PHE A 279 -8.51 5.20 11.18
N LEU A 280 -9.33 5.73 12.08
CA LEU A 280 -9.87 4.92 13.19
C LEU A 280 -10.81 3.82 12.65
N THR A 281 -11.65 4.15 11.67
CA THR A 281 -12.51 3.18 11.00
C THR A 281 -11.69 2.11 10.29
N CYS A 282 -10.64 2.52 9.56
CA CYS A 282 -9.69 1.62 8.93
C CYS A 282 -9.06 0.66 9.95
N PHE A 283 -8.56 1.21 11.07
CA PHE A 283 -7.93 0.41 12.12
C PHE A 283 -8.89 -0.62 12.72
N MET A 284 -10.13 -0.23 12.99
CA MET A 284 -11.17 -1.15 13.48
C MET A 284 -11.43 -2.29 12.47
N GLU A 285 -11.53 -1.95 11.20
CA GLU A 285 -11.73 -2.93 10.13
C GLU A 285 -10.52 -3.82 9.90
N MET A 286 -9.29 -3.31 10.04
CA MET A 286 -8.06 -4.10 10.03
C MET A 286 -8.05 -5.12 11.18
N VAL A 287 -8.46 -4.74 12.39
CA VAL A 287 -8.61 -5.68 13.52
C VAL A 287 -9.61 -6.79 13.18
N ARG A 288 -10.75 -6.45 12.57
CA ARG A 288 -11.76 -7.44 12.14
C ARG A 288 -11.23 -8.35 11.02
N ALA A 289 -10.58 -7.78 10.01
CA ALA A 289 -9.95 -8.51 8.91
C ALA A 289 -8.89 -9.49 9.42
N LEU A 290 -8.00 -9.05 10.31
CA LEU A 290 -6.97 -9.90 10.90
C LEU A 290 -7.55 -10.98 11.81
N ARG A 291 -8.66 -10.72 12.52
CA ARG A 291 -9.40 -11.76 13.25
C ARG A 291 -9.97 -12.81 12.29
N ALA A 292 -10.55 -12.39 11.17
CA ALA A 292 -11.08 -13.28 10.14
C ALA A 292 -9.97 -14.16 9.54
N VAL A 293 -8.81 -13.58 9.19
CA VAL A 293 -7.62 -14.29 8.72
C VAL A 293 -7.18 -15.35 9.73
N ARG A 294 -7.08 -14.98 11.01
CA ARG A 294 -6.64 -15.90 12.06
C ARG A 294 -7.65 -17.03 12.33
N ALA A 295 -8.95 -16.74 12.19
CA ALA A 295 -10.03 -17.70 12.39
C ALA A 295 -10.28 -18.60 11.17
N GLY A 296 -9.79 -18.23 9.98
CA GLY A 296 -10.15 -18.91 8.73
C GLY A 296 -11.57 -18.59 8.26
N GLU A 297 -12.11 -17.44 8.68
CA GLU A 297 -13.49 -17.02 8.40
C GLU A 297 -13.53 -15.96 7.30
N ARG A 298 -14.59 -15.94 6.50
CA ARG A 298 -14.75 -14.92 5.45
C ARG A 298 -15.00 -13.55 6.08
N PHE A 299 -14.28 -12.55 5.61
CA PHE A 299 -14.42 -11.17 6.02
C PHE A 299 -15.63 -10.51 5.35
N SER A 300 -16.30 -9.65 6.12
CA SER A 300 -17.36 -8.74 5.66
C SER A 300 -17.26 -7.42 6.41
N PHE A 301 -17.50 -6.32 5.72
CA PHE A 301 -17.52 -4.98 6.33
C PHE A 301 -18.67 -4.84 7.33
N LEU A 302 -18.52 -3.92 8.27
CA LEU A 302 -19.64 -3.45 9.08
C LEU A 302 -20.71 -2.83 8.15
N ALA A 303 -21.96 -3.28 8.27
CA ALA A 303 -23.00 -2.94 7.30
C ALA A 303 -23.64 -1.57 7.58
N SER A 304 -23.55 -1.10 8.82
CA SER A 304 -24.15 0.15 9.26
C SER A 304 -23.31 0.92 10.26
N ASP A 305 -23.64 2.20 10.43
CA ASP A 305 -23.06 3.03 11.49
C ASP A 305 -23.35 2.50 12.90
N SER A 306 -24.50 1.83 13.09
CA SER A 306 -24.85 1.19 14.35
C SER A 306 -23.95 -0.01 14.64
N ASP A 307 -23.67 -0.83 13.61
CA ASP A 307 -22.76 -1.98 13.74
C ASP A 307 -21.35 -1.49 14.09
N ALA A 308 -20.93 -0.35 13.52
CA ALA A 308 -19.65 0.27 13.84
C ALA A 308 -19.60 0.82 15.27
N ASP A 309 -20.69 1.43 15.76
CA ASP A 309 -20.78 1.88 17.15
C ASP A 309 -20.76 0.70 18.12
N GLU A 310 -21.44 -0.41 17.80
CA GLU A 310 -21.40 -1.65 18.59
C GLU A 310 -19.99 -2.25 18.61
N ALA A 311 -19.35 -2.39 17.44
CA ALA A 311 -18.00 -2.91 17.32
C ALA A 311 -16.98 -2.06 18.09
N PHE A 312 -17.14 -0.73 18.08
CA PHE A 312 -16.35 0.18 18.90
C PHE A 312 -16.61 -0.06 20.39
N GLY A 313 -17.88 -0.16 20.79
CA GLY A 313 -18.32 -0.35 22.17
C GLY A 313 -17.78 -1.61 22.84
N LEU A 314 -17.58 -2.70 22.08
CA LEU A 314 -16.98 -3.94 22.58
C LEU A 314 -15.55 -3.76 23.13
N ASP A 315 -14.87 -2.69 22.73
CA ASP A 315 -13.48 -2.42 23.10
C ASP A 315 -13.15 -0.93 23.15
N ALA A 316 -14.10 -0.14 23.64
CA ALA A 316 -14.03 1.32 23.57
C ALA A 316 -12.75 1.88 24.21
N SER A 317 -12.30 1.33 25.34
CA SER A 317 -11.10 1.80 26.02
C SER A 317 -9.83 1.66 25.18
N PHE A 318 -9.73 0.62 24.36
CA PHE A 318 -8.60 0.44 23.45
C PHE A 318 -8.72 1.36 22.23
N PHE A 319 -9.89 1.42 21.59
CA PHE A 319 -10.09 2.26 20.41
C PHE A 319 -10.02 3.75 20.73
N GLU A 320 -10.40 4.18 21.93
CA GLU A 320 -10.18 5.55 22.40
C GLU A 320 -8.68 5.88 22.52
N ARG A 321 -7.85 4.94 22.97
CA ARG A 321 -6.39 5.13 23.00
C ARG A 321 -5.81 5.22 21.60
N VAL A 322 -6.27 4.37 20.67
CA VAL A 322 -5.87 4.45 19.25
C VAL A 322 -6.31 5.78 18.64
N GLY A 323 -7.54 6.24 18.93
CA GLY A 323 -8.03 7.54 18.49
C GLY A 323 -7.17 8.70 18.97
N ARG A 324 -6.63 8.63 20.20
CA ARG A 324 -5.67 9.63 20.71
C ARG A 324 -4.32 9.59 20.02
N VAL A 325 -3.85 8.43 19.56
CA VAL A 325 -2.62 8.30 18.76
C VAL A 325 -2.83 8.89 17.36
N ILE A 326 -3.95 8.55 16.72
CA ILE A 326 -4.35 9.03 15.37
C ILE A 326 -4.53 10.56 15.37
N CYS A 327 -5.33 11.08 16.31
CA CYS A 327 -5.56 12.50 16.44
C CYS A 327 -5.60 12.90 17.91
N PRO A 328 -4.46 13.37 18.46
CA PRO A 328 -4.39 13.82 19.84
C PRO A 328 -5.25 15.06 20.08
N THR A 329 -5.79 15.19 21.28
CA THR A 329 -6.54 16.38 21.71
C THR A 329 -5.57 17.44 22.25
N ALA A 330 -4.70 17.93 21.37
CA ALA A 330 -3.91 19.17 21.48
C ALA A 330 -3.40 19.58 22.88
N HIS A 331 -2.68 18.74 23.63
CA HIS A 331 -1.93 19.15 24.85
C HIS A 331 -0.77 18.21 25.23
N GLU A 332 -0.43 17.20 24.41
CA GLU A 332 0.70 16.32 24.70
C GLU A 332 2.03 17.05 24.42
N ALA A 333 3.05 16.79 25.25
CA ALA A 333 4.30 17.54 25.20
C ALA A 333 5.06 17.38 23.87
N CYS A 334 4.94 16.22 23.22
CA CYS A 334 5.52 15.93 21.90
C CYS A 334 4.84 16.69 20.75
N ASP A 335 3.60 17.16 20.94
CA ASP A 335 2.80 17.77 19.87
C ASP A 335 2.64 19.28 20.01
N ARG A 336 3.30 19.90 21.00
CA ARG A 336 3.22 21.34 21.23
C ARG A 336 3.56 22.11 19.96
N ASP A 337 4.64 21.73 19.29
CA ASP A 337 5.05 22.36 18.04
C ASP A 337 4.06 22.11 16.89
N LEU A 338 3.43 20.92 16.84
CA LEU A 338 2.41 20.54 15.84
C LEU A 338 1.15 21.39 15.90
N TYR A 339 0.65 21.64 17.11
CA TYR A 339 -0.58 22.38 17.33
C TYR A 339 -0.37 23.89 17.40
N ASP A 340 0.82 24.35 17.82
CA ASP A 340 1.16 25.77 17.91
C ASP A 340 1.64 26.35 16.57
N SER A 341 2.40 25.59 15.77
CA SER A 341 2.87 26.02 14.44
C SER A 341 1.83 25.81 13.33
N GLY A 342 0.80 25.02 13.62
CA GLY A 342 -0.20 24.58 12.64
C GLY A 342 0.41 23.78 11.49
N MET A 343 -0.22 23.82 10.32
CA MET A 343 0.23 23.09 9.12
C MET A 343 1.47 23.67 8.41
N ASN A 344 2.21 24.57 9.07
CA ASN A 344 3.46 25.13 8.52
C ASN A 344 4.68 24.22 8.80
N LEU A 345 4.47 23.03 9.35
CA LEU A 345 5.51 22.07 9.63
C LEU A 345 5.83 21.22 8.40
N ALA A 346 7.09 20.79 8.32
CA ALA A 346 7.53 19.80 7.36
C ALA A 346 6.87 18.45 7.68
N ALA A 347 6.51 17.70 6.63
CA ALA A 347 5.76 16.45 6.77
C ALA A 347 6.51 15.41 7.63
N ASP A 348 7.84 15.38 7.54
CA ASP A 348 8.69 14.50 8.35
C ASP A 348 8.55 14.74 9.86
N THR A 349 8.36 15.99 10.28
CA THR A 349 8.12 16.34 11.68
C THR A 349 6.78 15.78 12.15
N TRP A 350 5.77 15.79 11.28
CA TRP A 350 4.44 15.23 11.55
C TRP A 350 4.51 13.72 11.76
N PHE A 351 5.09 13.00 10.80
CA PHE A 351 5.20 11.55 10.86
C PHE A 351 6.05 11.10 12.05
N ARG A 352 7.15 11.78 12.38
CA ARG A 352 7.97 11.43 13.56
C ARG A 352 7.19 11.53 14.87
N ALA A 353 6.44 12.60 15.09
CA ALA A 353 5.63 12.73 16.30
C ALA A 353 4.54 11.64 16.36
N SER A 354 3.95 11.30 15.21
CA SER A 354 3.00 10.19 15.10
C SER A 354 3.62 8.84 15.43
N GLU A 355 4.79 8.54 14.86
CA GLU A 355 5.59 7.35 15.15
C GLU A 355 5.94 7.25 16.65
N GLU A 356 6.29 8.35 17.32
CA GLU A 356 6.54 8.39 18.76
C GLU A 356 5.30 8.00 19.58
N ARG A 357 4.12 8.55 19.25
CA ARG A 357 2.86 8.20 19.93
C ARG A 357 2.50 6.74 19.73
N TRP A 358 2.64 6.24 18.50
CA TRP A 358 2.44 4.83 18.20
C TRP A 358 3.41 3.93 18.96
N GLY A 359 4.70 4.30 19.00
CA GLY A 359 5.74 3.57 19.73
C GLY A 359 5.45 3.50 21.24
N ALA A 360 4.94 4.58 21.83
CA ALA A 360 4.50 4.60 23.23
C ALA A 360 3.34 3.62 23.46
N LEU A 361 2.29 3.68 22.62
CA LEU A 361 1.15 2.77 22.72
C LEU A 361 1.56 1.30 22.55
N VAL A 362 2.46 1.02 21.61
CA VAL A 362 3.02 -0.32 21.37
C VAL A 362 3.75 -0.82 22.61
N THR A 363 4.60 0.00 23.21
CA THR A 363 5.36 -0.35 24.43
C THR A 363 4.43 -0.70 25.59
N GLU A 364 3.29 -0.03 25.71
CA GLU A 364 2.29 -0.31 26.74
C GLU A 364 1.52 -1.63 26.52
N VAL A 365 1.38 -2.07 25.27
CA VAL A 365 0.53 -3.23 24.91
C VAL A 365 1.34 -4.51 24.72
N ILE A 366 2.62 -4.43 24.38
CA ILE A 366 3.47 -5.61 24.20
C ILE A 366 3.94 -6.21 25.53
N LYS A 367 4.14 -7.54 25.54
CA LYS A 367 4.71 -8.23 26.70
C LYS A 367 6.13 -7.72 26.99
N PRO A 368 6.56 -7.66 28.27
CA PRO A 368 7.94 -7.33 28.63
C PRO A 368 8.94 -8.19 27.85
N GLY A 369 9.88 -7.53 27.14
CA GLY A 369 10.97 -8.19 26.41
C GLY A 369 10.80 -8.29 24.88
N LEU A 370 9.62 -8.00 24.33
CA LEU A 370 9.51 -7.70 22.90
C LEU A 370 9.79 -6.21 22.70
N ARG A 371 10.70 -5.87 21.78
CA ARG A 371 11.01 -4.47 21.43
C ARG A 371 10.62 -4.25 19.98
N VAL A 372 9.67 -3.34 19.75
CA VAL A 372 9.34 -2.84 18.42
C VAL A 372 10.19 -1.60 18.22
N ASP A 373 11.25 -1.75 17.42
CA ASP A 373 12.27 -0.72 17.24
C ASP A 373 12.42 -0.42 15.75
N MET A 374 12.23 0.84 15.36
CA MET A 374 12.40 1.26 13.98
C MET A 374 13.84 1.13 13.51
N ALA A 375 14.84 1.21 14.39
CA ALA A 375 16.22 0.92 14.03
C ALA A 375 16.41 -0.56 13.64
N VAL A 376 15.66 -1.49 14.25
CA VAL A 376 15.68 -2.90 13.88
C VAL A 376 14.98 -3.10 12.53
N TYR A 377 13.86 -2.42 12.30
CA TYR A 377 13.20 -2.42 10.99
C TYR A 377 14.13 -1.87 9.90
N ASP A 378 14.72 -0.69 10.10
CA ASP A 378 15.62 -0.03 9.16
C ASP A 378 16.84 -0.93 8.86
N ALA A 379 17.45 -1.53 9.88
CA ALA A 379 18.53 -2.49 9.70
C ALA A 379 18.09 -3.74 8.90
N THR A 380 16.85 -4.20 9.09
CA THR A 380 16.28 -5.33 8.35
C THR A 380 16.06 -4.97 6.88
N ARG A 381 15.43 -3.81 6.61
CA ARG A 381 15.24 -3.26 5.26
C ARG A 381 16.57 -3.11 4.54
N ASP A 382 17.56 -2.51 5.22
CA ASP A 382 18.88 -2.26 4.65
C ASP A 382 19.65 -3.56 4.39
N ALA A 383 19.50 -4.56 5.27
CA ALA A 383 20.04 -5.90 5.05
C ALA A 383 19.41 -6.58 3.83
N TRP A 384 18.09 -6.48 3.64
CA TRP A 384 17.40 -6.99 2.45
C TRP A 384 17.87 -6.27 1.19
N ALA A 385 17.97 -4.94 1.22
CA ALA A 385 18.47 -4.14 0.11
C ALA A 385 19.92 -4.49 -0.24
N ALA A 386 20.79 -4.65 0.75
CA ALA A 386 22.19 -5.04 0.55
C ALA A 386 22.31 -6.46 0.00
N GLN A 387 21.49 -7.40 0.49
CA GLN A 387 21.42 -8.76 -0.02
C GLN A 387 21.03 -8.78 -1.49
N VAL A 388 19.98 -8.06 -1.88
CA VAL A 388 19.56 -7.92 -3.28
C VAL A 388 20.70 -7.32 -4.10
N LYS A 389 21.26 -6.18 -3.65
CA LYS A 389 22.34 -5.49 -4.35
C LYS A 389 23.58 -6.35 -4.53
N SER A 390 23.96 -7.15 -3.54
CA SER A 390 25.15 -8.01 -3.61
C SER A 390 24.97 -9.24 -4.51
N ALA A 391 23.74 -9.68 -4.77
CA ALA A 391 23.42 -10.95 -5.40
C ALA A 391 23.66 -11.06 -6.92
N GLY A 392 24.13 -10.00 -7.56
CA GLY A 392 24.33 -9.93 -9.01
C GLY A 392 25.50 -10.76 -9.56
N GLY A 393 25.66 -12.03 -9.19
CA GLY A 393 26.65 -12.92 -9.84
C GLY A 393 26.97 -14.28 -9.19
N GLY A 394 26.24 -14.77 -8.18
CA GLY A 394 26.53 -16.06 -7.53
C GLY A 394 25.42 -17.09 -7.73
N GLU A 395 25.79 -18.34 -8.02
CA GLU A 395 24.86 -19.48 -7.95
C GLU A 395 24.52 -19.80 -6.48
N MET A 396 23.26 -20.13 -6.21
CA MET A 396 22.81 -20.55 -4.88
C MET A 396 21.85 -21.73 -4.94
N SER A 397 21.83 -22.57 -3.90
CA SER A 397 20.89 -23.68 -3.84
C SER A 397 19.45 -23.19 -3.64
N VAL A 398 18.48 -23.99 -4.07
CA VAL A 398 17.04 -23.70 -3.87
C VAL A 398 16.73 -23.45 -2.39
N ARG A 399 17.30 -24.26 -1.49
CA ARG A 399 17.06 -24.15 -0.05
C ARG A 399 17.61 -22.86 0.55
N GLU A 400 18.79 -22.43 0.12
CA GLU A 400 19.36 -21.15 0.54
C GLU A 400 18.52 -19.99 0.02
N PHE A 401 18.09 -20.06 -1.25
CA PHE A 401 17.27 -19.05 -1.90
C PHE A 401 15.91 -18.89 -1.22
N THR A 402 15.15 -19.97 -1.02
CA THR A 402 13.82 -19.91 -0.39
C THR A 402 13.87 -19.63 1.11
N GLY A 403 15.04 -19.80 1.73
CA GLY A 403 15.27 -19.43 3.13
C GLY A 403 15.38 -17.92 3.37
N LEU A 404 15.61 -17.11 2.32
CA LEU A 404 15.82 -15.68 2.45
C LEU A 404 14.52 -14.91 2.73
N PRO A 405 14.44 -14.09 3.78
CA PRO A 405 13.24 -13.31 4.08
C PRO A 405 12.79 -12.39 2.94
N PHE A 406 13.73 -11.73 2.25
CA PHE A 406 13.42 -10.90 1.09
C PHE A 406 12.76 -11.70 -0.04
N ILE A 407 13.25 -12.92 -0.30
CA ILE A 407 12.68 -13.80 -1.33
C ILE A 407 11.25 -14.21 -0.95
N LYS A 408 11.03 -14.61 0.30
CA LYS A 408 9.69 -14.93 0.79
C LYS A 408 8.73 -13.75 0.66
N TRP A 409 9.17 -12.56 1.09
CA TRP A 409 8.36 -11.36 0.96
C TRP A 409 8.01 -11.07 -0.50
N ASN A 410 8.98 -11.20 -1.41
CA ASN A 410 8.77 -10.96 -2.83
C ASN A 410 7.84 -12.00 -3.48
N CYS A 411 7.93 -13.28 -3.08
CA CYS A 411 6.97 -14.30 -3.47
C CYS A 411 5.55 -13.95 -3.00
N ALA A 412 5.40 -13.50 -1.75
CA ALA A 412 4.11 -13.04 -1.23
C ALA A 412 3.57 -11.81 -1.99
N ALA A 413 4.43 -10.83 -2.29
CA ALA A 413 4.06 -9.63 -3.05
C ALA A 413 3.61 -9.99 -4.47
N LYS A 414 4.32 -10.90 -5.15
CA LYS A 414 3.92 -11.42 -6.46
C LYS A 414 2.60 -12.18 -6.42
N ALA A 415 2.35 -12.96 -5.37
CA ALA A 415 1.07 -13.64 -5.19
C ALA A 415 -0.10 -12.66 -5.03
N VAL A 416 0.08 -11.60 -4.24
CA VAL A 416 -0.90 -10.51 -4.08
C VAL A 416 -1.10 -9.79 -5.41
N PHE A 417 -0.02 -9.41 -6.09
CA PHE A 417 -0.08 -8.77 -7.40
C PHE A 417 -0.84 -9.64 -8.41
N ALA A 418 -0.53 -10.93 -8.51
CA ALA A 418 -1.20 -11.85 -9.44
C ALA A 418 -2.70 -11.95 -9.16
N HIS A 419 -3.10 -12.04 -7.89
CA HIS A 419 -4.51 -12.04 -7.50
C HIS A 419 -5.23 -10.75 -7.91
N LEU A 420 -4.65 -9.60 -7.57
CA LEU A 420 -5.22 -8.29 -7.89
C LEU A 420 -5.24 -8.03 -9.40
N PHE A 421 -4.18 -8.42 -10.10
CA PHE A 421 -4.09 -8.29 -11.53
C PHE A 421 -5.14 -9.16 -12.24
N GLN A 422 -5.28 -10.43 -11.87
CA GLN A 422 -6.30 -11.32 -12.44
C GLN A 422 -7.72 -10.75 -12.26
N ARG A 423 -8.00 -10.17 -11.09
CA ARG A 423 -9.26 -9.46 -10.84
C ARG A 423 -9.47 -8.31 -11.83
N LEU A 424 -8.45 -7.48 -12.05
CA LEU A 424 -8.48 -6.37 -13.01
C LEU A 424 -8.62 -6.86 -14.47
N GLN A 425 -8.30 -8.12 -14.78
CA GLN A 425 -8.49 -8.69 -16.11
C GLN A 425 -9.82 -9.46 -16.28
N THR A 426 -10.58 -9.68 -15.21
CA THR A 426 -11.77 -10.54 -15.23
C THR A 426 -12.86 -9.98 -16.17
N PRO A 427 -13.51 -10.81 -17.01
CA PRO A 427 -14.61 -10.37 -17.86
C PRO A 427 -15.73 -9.71 -17.06
N GLY A 428 -16.15 -8.51 -17.45
CA GLY A 428 -17.13 -7.71 -16.71
C GLY A 428 -16.51 -6.62 -15.82
N THR A 429 -15.22 -6.73 -15.47
CA THR A 429 -14.49 -5.60 -14.87
C THR A 429 -14.31 -4.50 -15.91
N ARG A 430 -14.71 -3.27 -15.56
CA ARG A 430 -14.62 -2.08 -16.43
C ARG A 430 -13.24 -1.41 -16.40
N VAL A 431 -12.44 -1.71 -15.39
CA VAL A 431 -11.04 -1.29 -15.27
C VAL A 431 -10.16 -2.45 -15.72
N LYS A 432 -9.26 -2.18 -16.67
CA LYS A 432 -8.25 -3.15 -17.10
C LYS A 432 -6.88 -2.50 -17.05
N VAL A 433 -5.89 -3.24 -16.56
CA VAL A 433 -4.49 -2.85 -16.71
C VAL A 433 -4.04 -3.38 -18.06
N LEU A 434 -3.67 -2.51 -18.99
CA LEU A 434 -3.27 -2.95 -20.32
C LEU A 434 -1.90 -3.63 -20.26
N PRO A 435 -1.71 -4.74 -21.00
CA PRO A 435 -0.37 -5.23 -21.31
C PRO A 435 0.41 -4.15 -22.04
N PHE A 436 1.70 -4.07 -21.77
CA PHE A 436 2.59 -3.08 -22.36
C PHE A 436 2.49 -3.06 -23.90
N ALA A 437 2.28 -1.87 -24.47
CA ALA A 437 2.45 -1.67 -25.90
C ALA A 437 3.95 -1.45 -26.19
N LYS A 438 4.53 -2.19 -27.15
CA LYS A 438 5.94 -2.04 -27.61
C LYS A 438 6.35 -0.60 -27.99
N THR A 439 5.41 0.34 -28.01
CA THR A 439 5.54 1.74 -28.43
C THR A 439 5.93 2.72 -27.34
N SER A 440 5.88 2.39 -26.03
CA SER A 440 6.44 3.28 -25.00
C SER A 440 7.96 3.14 -24.95
N ALA A 441 8.64 3.85 -25.84
CA ALA A 441 10.09 3.90 -25.97
C ALA A 441 10.83 4.56 -24.78
N CYS A 442 10.11 4.87 -23.69
CA CYS A 442 10.55 5.77 -22.63
C CYS A 442 11.16 5.05 -21.41
N LEU A 443 10.87 3.76 -21.22
CA LEU A 443 11.39 2.97 -20.09
C LEU A 443 11.86 1.57 -20.53
N PRO A 444 12.88 0.99 -19.88
CA PRO A 444 13.39 -0.33 -20.23
C PRO A 444 12.48 -1.45 -19.69
N SER A 445 12.53 -2.64 -20.29
CA SER A 445 11.68 -3.81 -19.94
C SER A 445 11.79 -4.33 -18.50
N GLN A 446 12.73 -3.76 -17.75
CA GLN A 446 13.01 -3.97 -16.34
C GLN A 446 12.02 -3.29 -15.36
N PHE A 447 10.83 -2.91 -15.81
CA PHE A 447 9.75 -2.43 -14.94
C PHE A 447 8.42 -3.13 -15.25
N HIS A 448 8.48 -4.24 -15.99
CA HIS A 448 7.32 -4.99 -16.46
C HIS A 448 6.87 -6.02 -15.43
N LEU A 449 5.94 -5.63 -14.55
CA LEU A 449 5.38 -6.54 -13.54
C LEU A 449 4.57 -7.69 -14.15
N LEU A 450 4.01 -7.47 -15.34
CA LEU A 450 3.33 -8.52 -16.11
C LEU A 450 4.27 -9.58 -16.67
N ASP A 451 5.47 -9.18 -17.09
CA ASP A 451 6.48 -10.13 -17.51
C ASP A 451 6.99 -10.92 -16.29
N GLU A 452 6.96 -10.37 -15.07
CA GLU A 452 7.38 -11.07 -13.84
C GLU A 452 6.48 -12.24 -13.40
N ILE A 453 5.19 -12.22 -13.74
CA ILE A 453 4.30 -13.39 -13.59
C ILE A 453 4.59 -14.43 -14.70
N ALA A 454 5.14 -13.99 -15.84
CA ALA A 454 5.45 -14.85 -16.99
C ALA A 454 6.92 -15.38 -17.01
N GLU A 455 7.85 -14.83 -16.22
CA GLU A 455 9.31 -14.88 -16.43
C GLU A 455 10.08 -16.09 -15.86
N PHE A 456 9.42 -17.20 -15.50
CA PHE A 456 10.13 -18.42 -15.08
C PHE A 456 10.77 -19.18 -16.27
N TRP A 457 11.78 -18.63 -16.98
CA TRP A 457 12.37 -19.28 -18.17
C TRP A 457 13.90 -19.13 -18.37
N LEU A 458 14.51 -20.25 -18.83
CA LEU A 458 15.93 -20.54 -19.07
C LEU A 458 16.60 -19.71 -20.20
N PRO A 459 17.93 -19.50 -20.16
CA PRO A 459 18.69 -18.93 -21.28
C PRO A 459 18.91 -19.94 -22.42
N LYS A 460 18.84 -19.45 -23.66
CA LYS A 460 19.28 -20.18 -24.86
C LYS A 460 20.81 -20.25 -24.86
N GLY A 461 21.36 -21.43 -25.20
CA GLY A 461 22.79 -21.59 -25.45
C GLY A 461 23.33 -20.56 -26.44
N ARG A 462 24.56 -20.12 -26.18
CA ARG A 462 25.33 -19.05 -26.86
C ARG A 462 24.94 -18.82 -28.33
N GLY A 463 24.48 -17.61 -28.66
CA GLY A 463 24.60 -17.10 -30.04
C GLY A 463 23.51 -16.17 -30.59
N SER A 464 22.32 -16.03 -30.00
CA SER A 464 21.29 -15.15 -30.58
C SER A 464 20.29 -14.65 -29.54
N GLY A 465 20.20 -13.33 -29.37
CA GLY A 465 19.27 -12.66 -28.46
C GLY A 465 17.81 -12.84 -28.85
N GLY A 466 17.14 -13.83 -28.25
CA GLY A 466 15.70 -14.03 -28.34
C GLY A 466 15.17 -14.79 -27.12
N TYR A 467 14.03 -14.33 -26.58
CA TYR A 467 13.28 -14.94 -25.48
C TYR A 467 12.24 -15.93 -26.03
N TYR A 468 11.98 -17.05 -25.36
CA TYR A 468 10.94 -18.02 -25.73
C TYR A 468 9.79 -18.05 -24.70
N TYR A 469 8.57 -18.13 -25.21
CA TYR A 469 7.32 -18.27 -24.45
C TYR A 469 6.81 -19.74 -24.45
N SER A 470 6.17 -20.14 -23.35
CA SER A 470 5.10 -21.15 -23.20
C SER A 470 5.36 -22.68 -23.31
N ASP A 471 6.37 -23.18 -24.02
CA ASP A 471 6.36 -24.61 -24.45
C ASP A 471 7.00 -25.66 -23.50
N GLN A 472 7.85 -25.26 -22.54
CA GLN A 472 8.45 -26.14 -21.51
C GLN A 472 7.64 -26.32 -20.21
N VAL A 473 6.70 -25.44 -19.85
CA VAL A 473 5.76 -25.66 -18.72
C VAL A 473 4.90 -26.90 -18.97
N ALA A 474 4.53 -27.16 -20.23
CA ALA A 474 3.85 -28.39 -20.64
C ALA A 474 4.71 -29.66 -20.43
N ARG A 475 6.04 -29.56 -20.57
CA ARG A 475 6.97 -30.69 -20.37
C ARG A 475 7.31 -30.93 -18.89
N LEU A 476 7.25 -29.91 -18.04
CA LEU A 476 7.43 -30.02 -16.59
C LEU A 476 6.24 -30.69 -15.88
N LYS A 477 5.01 -30.49 -16.38
CA LYS A 477 3.83 -31.27 -15.95
C LYS A 477 4.02 -32.79 -16.11
N LEU A 478 4.84 -33.26 -17.05
CA LEU A 478 5.01 -34.69 -17.29
C LEU A 478 5.84 -35.43 -16.23
N ARG A 479 6.64 -34.75 -15.40
CA ARG A 479 7.65 -35.40 -14.54
C ARG A 479 7.43 -35.28 -13.03
N ASN A 480 6.51 -34.44 -12.55
CA ASN A 480 6.30 -34.22 -11.12
C ASN A 480 4.81 -34.41 -10.75
N ARG A 481 4.52 -35.41 -9.90
CA ARG A 481 3.16 -35.83 -9.54
C ARG A 481 2.35 -34.78 -8.76
N ALA A 482 3.00 -33.82 -8.10
CA ALA A 482 2.33 -32.70 -7.44
C ALA A 482 1.92 -31.61 -8.46
N LEU A 483 2.81 -31.29 -9.41
CA LEU A 483 2.55 -30.35 -10.52
C LEU A 483 1.52 -30.86 -11.54
N GLN A 484 1.27 -32.17 -11.58
CA GLN A 484 0.24 -32.79 -12.43
C GLN A 484 -1.19 -32.48 -11.97
N ARG A 485 -1.38 -32.15 -10.68
CA ARG A 485 -2.68 -31.82 -10.10
C ARG A 485 -2.95 -30.31 -10.09
N ALA A 486 -1.92 -29.49 -10.31
CA ALA A 486 -2.01 -28.05 -10.44
C ALA A 486 -2.65 -27.67 -11.80
N THR A 487 -3.77 -26.97 -11.72
CA THR A 487 -4.58 -26.51 -12.85
C THR A 487 -4.34 -25.04 -13.18
N SER A 488 -3.79 -24.26 -12.25
CA SER A 488 -3.49 -22.82 -12.45
C SER A 488 -1.99 -22.48 -12.36
N PRO A 489 -1.52 -21.42 -13.06
CA PRO A 489 -0.16 -20.88 -12.90
C PRO A 489 0.19 -20.56 -11.44
N PHE A 490 -0.80 -20.11 -10.66
CA PHE A 490 -0.68 -19.79 -9.24
C PHE A 490 -0.42 -21.02 -8.36
N GLU A 491 -1.06 -22.17 -8.64
CA GLU A 491 -0.76 -23.43 -7.94
C GLU A 491 0.66 -23.92 -8.23
N ILE A 492 1.17 -23.67 -9.43
CA ILE A 492 2.56 -23.98 -9.80
C ILE A 492 3.51 -23.05 -9.02
N GLU A 493 3.24 -21.74 -8.96
CA GLU A 493 4.03 -20.78 -8.17
C GLU A 493 4.03 -21.09 -6.68
N THR A 494 2.87 -21.49 -6.13
CA THR A 494 2.71 -21.80 -4.71
C THR A 494 3.40 -23.12 -4.35
N LEU A 495 3.27 -24.17 -5.17
CA LEU A 495 3.93 -25.48 -4.96
C LEU A 495 5.45 -25.47 -5.23
N PHE A 496 5.99 -24.41 -5.84
CA PHE A 496 7.44 -24.29 -6.07
C PHE A 496 8.17 -23.59 -4.92
N PHE A 497 7.48 -22.81 -4.10
CA PHE A 497 8.07 -22.02 -3.01
C PHE A 497 7.55 -22.36 -1.61
N CYS A 498 6.54 -23.23 -1.52
CA CYS A 498 6.10 -23.97 -0.33
C CYS A 498 6.37 -25.47 -0.59
#